data_AF-A0A7L0VVM8-F1
#
_entry.id   AF-A0A7L0VVM8-F1
#
_cell.length_a   1.000
_cell.length_b   1.000
_cell.length_c   1.000
_cell.angle_alpha   90.00
_cell.angle_beta   90.00
_cell.angle_gamma   90.00
#
_symmetry.space_group_name_H-M   'P 1'
#
loop_
_entity.id
_entity.type
_entity.pdbx_description
1 polymer ?
#
loop_
_entity_poly.entity_id
_entity_poly.type
_entity_poly.pdbx_seq_one_letter_code
_entity_poly.pdbx_strand_id
1 'polypeptide(L)'
;RMEGYGSYTLPTGTEYRGWFWDGMCHGKGELLLTRGGGYRALWHRGVPTQGKHTFADGLEYKEEKWHYCDGYDRRFYTEICSGFKPPGIAQLTNLDPPKIIPEGCYDCGDGFYNPETRIVVDYKRKFLRNA
;
A
#
# COMPACT_ATOMS: atom_id res chain seq x y z
N ARG A 1 -29.57 -0.87 -6.21
CA ARG A 1 -29.12 0.47 -5.76
C ARG A 1 -28.55 0.30 -4.36
N MET A 2 -27.28 0.67 -4.15
CA MET A 2 -26.66 0.55 -2.82
C MET A 2 -27.06 1.75 -1.96
N GLU A 3 -27.49 1.47 -0.73
CA GLU A 3 -27.94 2.45 0.26
C GLU A 3 -27.47 1.99 1.64
N GLY A 4 -27.12 2.93 2.51
CA GLY A 4 -26.65 2.62 3.86
C GLY A 4 -25.20 2.14 3.89
N TYR A 5 -24.79 1.49 4.98
CA TYR A 5 -23.41 1.01 5.13
C TYR A 5 -23.19 -0.31 4.41
N GLY A 6 -22.09 -0.43 3.67
CA GLY A 6 -21.72 -1.67 2.98
C GLY A 6 -20.28 -1.66 2.47
N SER A 7 -19.96 -2.62 1.62
CA SER A 7 -18.69 -2.65 0.91
C SER A 7 -18.85 -2.92 -0.58
N TYR A 8 -17.88 -2.46 -1.36
CA TYR A 8 -17.82 -2.64 -2.81
C TYR A 8 -16.37 -2.84 -3.24
N THR A 9 -16.10 -3.97 -3.89
CA THR A 9 -14.78 -4.27 -4.46
C THR A 9 -14.73 -3.81 -5.91
N LEU A 10 -13.82 -2.87 -6.20
CA LEU A 10 -13.57 -2.39 -7.55
C LEU A 10 -12.90 -3.50 -8.38
N PRO A 11 -13.00 -3.44 -9.73
CA PRO A 11 -12.27 -4.36 -10.61
C PRO A 11 -10.76 -4.36 -10.40
N THR A 12 -10.19 -3.28 -9.86
CA THR A 12 -8.78 -3.17 -9.48
C THR A 12 -8.42 -3.95 -8.21
N GLY A 13 -9.41 -4.51 -7.51
CA GLY A 13 -9.30 -5.20 -6.24
C GLY A 13 -9.35 -4.29 -5.01
N THR A 14 -9.32 -2.96 -5.20
CA THR A 14 -9.52 -2.00 -4.09
C THR A 14 -10.92 -2.17 -3.52
N GLU A 15 -11.06 -2.25 -2.20
CA GLU A 15 -12.37 -2.36 -1.55
C GLU A 15 -12.76 -1.03 -0.92
N TYR A 16 -13.91 -0.49 -1.29
CA TYR A 16 -14.56 0.57 -0.52
C TYR A 16 -15.38 -0.05 0.61
N ARG A 17 -15.22 0.44 1.84
CA ARG A 17 -16.10 0.14 2.97
C ARG A 17 -16.64 1.43 3.56
N GLY A 18 -17.95 1.59 3.60
CA GLY A 18 -18.54 2.83 4.08
C GLY A 18 -20.00 2.99 3.73
N TRP A 19 -20.46 4.22 3.89
CA TRP A 19 -21.83 4.60 3.59
C TRP A 19 -22.03 4.82 2.08
N PHE A 20 -23.21 4.48 1.60
CA PHE A 20 -23.69 4.66 0.23
C PHE A 20 -24.98 5.46 0.22
N TRP A 21 -25.16 6.27 -0.83
CA TRP A 21 -26.39 6.96 -1.14
C TRP A 21 -26.55 7.05 -2.66
N ASP A 22 -27.69 6.58 -3.19
CA ASP A 22 -27.95 6.48 -4.63
C ASP A 22 -26.90 5.66 -5.39
N GLY A 23 -26.45 4.56 -4.81
CA GLY A 23 -25.40 3.72 -5.41
C GLY A 23 -24.01 4.36 -5.43
N MET A 24 -23.82 5.57 -4.88
CA MET A 24 -22.54 6.25 -4.80
C MET A 24 -21.99 6.21 -3.37
N CYS A 25 -20.66 6.19 -3.23
CA CYS A 25 -20.00 6.40 -1.94
C CYS A 25 -20.42 7.76 -1.37
N HIS A 26 -20.92 7.79 -0.14
CA HIS A 26 -21.44 9.01 0.49
C HIS A 26 -21.32 8.93 2.00
N GLY A 27 -20.90 9.99 2.69
CA GLY A 27 -20.66 9.97 4.14
C GLY A 27 -19.27 9.41 4.49
N LYS A 28 -19.12 8.76 5.64
CA LYS A 28 -17.82 8.20 6.06
C LYS A 28 -17.52 6.91 5.31
N GLY A 29 -16.31 6.77 4.80
CA GLY A 29 -15.86 5.54 4.15
C GLY A 29 -14.34 5.46 3.98
N GLU A 30 -13.86 4.26 3.71
CA GLU A 30 -12.45 3.93 3.53
C GLU A 30 -12.26 3.13 2.24
N LEU A 31 -11.24 3.49 1.46
CA LEU A 31 -10.69 2.63 0.41
C LEU A 31 -9.56 1.79 1.00
N LEU A 32 -9.65 0.47 0.85
CA LEU A 32 -8.62 -0.50 1.23
C LEU A 32 -7.89 -0.94 -0.03
N LEU A 33 -6.59 -0.65 -0.09
CA LEU A 33 -5.77 -0.96 -1.27
C LEU A 33 -5.28 -2.41 -1.22
N THR A 34 -5.15 -3.03 -2.40
CA THR A 34 -4.77 -4.46 -2.53
C THR A 34 -3.38 -4.78 -1.98
N ARG A 35 -2.47 -3.80 -1.98
CA ARG A 35 -1.11 -3.92 -1.44
C ARG A 35 -0.98 -3.44 0.01
N GLY A 36 -2.10 -3.24 0.70
CA GLY A 36 -2.15 -2.68 2.05
C GLY A 36 -2.26 -1.16 2.05
N GLY A 37 -2.49 -0.61 3.24
CA GLY A 37 -2.81 0.80 3.41
C GLY A 37 -4.23 1.11 2.97
N GLY A 38 -4.55 2.39 2.92
CA GLY A 38 -5.88 2.84 2.57
C GLY A 38 -6.05 4.35 2.57
N TYR A 39 -7.26 4.76 2.22
CA TYR A 39 -7.66 6.15 2.19
C TYR A 39 -9.01 6.31 2.87
N ARG A 40 -8.99 6.88 4.08
CA ARG A 40 -10.21 7.23 4.82
C ARG A 40 -10.65 8.61 4.44
N ALA A 41 -11.92 8.78 4.09
CA ALA A 41 -12.44 10.08 3.71
C ALA A 41 -13.92 10.27 4.07
N LEU A 42 -14.33 11.54 4.02
CA LEU A 42 -15.71 11.92 3.80
C LEU A 42 -15.99 11.93 2.30
N TRP A 43 -17.07 11.27 1.90
CA TRP A 43 -17.47 11.08 0.51
C TRP A 43 -18.74 11.88 0.23
N HIS A 44 -18.79 12.55 -0.91
CA HIS A 44 -19.98 13.23 -1.39
C HIS A 44 -20.23 12.83 -2.84
N ARG A 45 -21.22 11.97 -3.06
CA ARG A 45 -21.64 11.49 -4.39
C ARG A 45 -20.45 10.89 -5.18
N GLY A 46 -19.70 10.01 -4.53
CA GLY A 46 -18.54 9.33 -5.10
C GLY A 46 -17.22 10.12 -5.02
N VAL A 47 -17.26 11.41 -4.66
CA VAL A 47 -16.05 12.25 -4.59
C VAL A 47 -15.57 12.39 -3.15
N PRO A 48 -14.29 12.10 -2.84
CA PRO A 48 -13.74 12.36 -1.51
C PRO A 48 -13.51 13.87 -1.31
N THR A 49 -13.95 14.41 -0.18
CA THR A 49 -13.81 15.85 0.14
C THR A 49 -12.67 16.13 1.11
N GLN A 50 -12.50 15.28 2.11
CA GLN A 50 -11.43 15.36 3.11
C GLN A 50 -11.02 13.94 3.45
N GLY A 51 -9.72 13.65 3.42
CA GLY A 51 -9.26 12.30 3.73
C GLY A 51 -7.83 12.22 4.20
N LYS A 52 -7.48 11.02 4.63
CA LYS A 52 -6.19 10.64 5.18
C LYS A 52 -5.72 9.38 4.50
N HIS A 53 -4.52 9.45 3.91
CA HIS A 53 -3.86 8.29 3.34
C HIS A 53 -3.00 7.61 4.40
N THR A 54 -3.09 6.30 4.50
CA THR A 54 -2.23 5.47 5.33
C THR A 54 -1.51 4.48 4.43
N PHE A 55 -0.17 4.48 4.47
CA PHE A 55 0.66 3.53 3.75
C PHE A 55 0.53 2.11 4.33
N ALA A 56 1.03 1.11 3.60
CA ALA A 56 0.90 -0.30 3.99
C ALA A 56 1.60 -0.66 5.31
N ASP A 57 2.61 0.10 5.69
CA ASP A 57 3.35 0.00 6.97
C ASP A 57 2.68 0.78 8.12
N GLY A 58 1.55 1.43 7.86
CA GLY A 58 0.80 2.22 8.85
C GLY A 58 1.19 3.69 8.91
N LEU A 59 2.19 4.14 8.14
CA LEU A 59 2.56 5.56 8.10
C LEU A 59 1.37 6.38 7.58
N GLU A 60 0.92 7.38 8.36
CA GLU A 60 -0.11 8.32 7.90
C GLU A 60 0.55 9.47 7.15
N TYR A 61 0.14 9.70 5.90
CA TYR A 61 0.61 10.83 5.10
C TYR A 61 0.28 12.15 5.78
N LYS A 62 1.23 13.09 5.77
CA LYS A 62 1.04 14.47 6.22
C LYS A 62 1.58 15.41 5.16
N GLU A 63 0.75 16.35 4.74
CA GLU A 63 1.14 17.42 3.82
C GLU A 63 2.16 18.36 4.48
N GLU A 64 1.92 18.73 5.73
CA GLU A 64 2.83 19.54 6.54
C GLU A 64 3.66 18.68 7.49
N LYS A 65 4.93 19.06 7.70
CA LYS A 65 5.84 18.40 8.64
C LYS A 65 6.00 16.90 8.35
N TRP A 66 6.25 16.59 7.08
CA TRP A 66 6.59 15.24 6.65
C TRP A 66 7.99 14.87 7.15
N HIS A 67 8.06 13.88 8.04
CA HIS A 67 9.31 13.44 8.70
C HIS A 67 9.81 12.08 8.22
N TYR A 68 9.13 11.47 7.24
CA TYR A 68 9.54 10.17 6.72
C TYR A 68 10.46 10.33 5.52
N CYS A 69 11.64 9.72 5.60
CA CYS A 69 12.67 9.80 4.57
C CYS A 69 13.00 11.24 4.15
N ASP A 70 13.16 12.14 5.13
CA ASP A 70 13.63 13.49 4.88
C ASP A 70 15.18 13.54 4.77
N GLY A 71 15.74 14.74 4.61
CA GLY A 71 17.19 14.92 4.47
C GLY A 71 18.00 14.56 5.73
N TYR A 72 17.35 14.48 6.90
CA TYR A 72 17.96 14.21 8.19
C TYR A 72 17.69 12.80 8.69
N ASP A 73 16.50 12.27 8.44
CA ASP A 73 16.06 10.94 8.88
C ASP A 73 15.63 10.09 7.68
N ARG A 74 16.45 9.06 7.41
CA ARG A 74 16.23 8.10 6.31
C ARG A 74 15.75 6.73 6.80
N ARG A 75 15.34 6.62 8.07
CA ARG A 75 14.84 5.37 8.65
C ARG A 75 13.55 4.92 7.98
N PHE A 76 13.34 3.61 7.92
CA PHE A 76 12.03 3.05 7.60
C PHE A 76 11.02 3.40 8.71
N TYR A 77 9.73 3.46 8.38
CA TYR A 77 8.72 3.85 9.38
C TYR A 77 8.67 2.86 10.54
N THR A 78 8.88 1.58 10.23
CA THR A 78 9.05 0.52 11.23
C THR A 78 10.23 0.77 12.18
N GLU A 79 11.37 1.28 11.70
CA GLU A 79 12.52 1.63 12.53
C GLU A 79 12.28 2.90 13.35
N ILE A 80 11.46 3.83 12.84
CA ILE A 80 11.00 4.99 13.63
C ILE A 80 10.12 4.51 14.80
N CYS A 81 9.21 3.58 14.55
CA CYS A 81 8.28 3.05 15.56
C CYS A 81 8.94 2.09 16.55
N SER A 82 9.84 1.23 16.10
CA SER A 82 10.38 0.10 16.88
C SER A 82 11.86 0.23 17.23
N GLY A 83 12.55 1.26 16.73
CA GLY A 83 13.98 1.45 16.92
C GLY A 83 14.83 0.60 15.97
N PHE A 84 16.15 0.79 16.04
CA PHE A 84 17.10 0.07 15.21
C PHE A 84 17.30 -1.37 15.67
N LYS A 85 17.49 -2.24 14.70
CA LYS A 85 18.00 -3.58 14.95
C LYS A 85 19.50 -3.57 15.26
N PRO A 86 19.99 -4.56 16.01
CA PRO A 86 21.42 -4.76 16.22
C PRO A 86 22.23 -4.87 14.92
N PRO A 87 23.53 -4.51 14.96
CA PRO A 87 24.45 -4.77 13.85
C PRO A 87 24.41 -6.23 13.40
N GLY A 88 24.48 -6.46 12.08
CA GLY A 88 24.42 -7.80 11.48
C GLY A 88 23.02 -8.30 11.13
N ILE A 89 21.96 -7.66 11.65
CA ILE A 89 20.56 -7.96 11.31
C ILE A 89 19.77 -6.69 10.97
N ALA A 90 20.43 -5.70 10.38
CA ALA A 90 19.81 -4.44 9.99
C ALA A 90 18.61 -4.67 9.05
N GLN A 91 17.59 -3.82 9.17
CA GLN A 91 16.43 -3.87 8.30
C GLN A 91 16.83 -3.41 6.89
N LEU A 92 16.69 -4.29 5.90
CA LEU A 92 17.13 -4.02 4.54
C LEU A 92 16.05 -3.36 3.68
N THR A 93 14.78 -3.62 4.00
CA THR A 93 13.63 -3.06 3.28
C THR A 93 12.54 -2.70 4.29
N ASN A 94 11.57 -1.88 3.90
CA ASN A 94 10.44 -1.54 4.76
C ASN A 94 9.60 -2.77 5.19
N LEU A 95 9.73 -3.90 4.48
CA LEU A 95 9.23 -5.19 4.91
C LEU A 95 10.33 -5.98 5.62
N ASP A 96 10.03 -6.43 6.83
CA ASP A 96 10.95 -7.23 7.63
C ASP A 96 10.23 -8.49 8.18
N PRO A 97 10.75 -9.71 7.93
CA PRO A 97 11.94 -9.99 7.12
C PRO A 97 11.75 -9.63 5.64
N PRO A 98 12.83 -9.31 4.91
CA PRO A 98 12.74 -8.97 3.50
C PRO A 98 12.26 -10.16 2.68
N LYS A 99 11.70 -9.88 1.50
CA LYS A 99 11.30 -10.96 0.57
C LYS A 99 12.52 -11.74 0.12
N ILE A 100 12.38 -13.05 0.01
CA ILE A 100 13.39 -13.91 -0.60
C ILE A 100 13.29 -13.73 -2.11
N ILE A 101 14.25 -13.01 -2.67
CA ILE A 101 14.36 -12.80 -4.11
C ILE A 101 14.99 -14.07 -4.71
N PRO A 102 14.38 -14.67 -5.75
CA PRO A 102 15.00 -15.81 -6.44
C PRO A 102 16.37 -15.44 -7.01
N GLU A 103 17.27 -16.42 -7.09
CA GLU A 103 18.60 -16.21 -7.65
C GLU A 103 18.53 -15.64 -9.08
N GLY A 104 19.39 -14.66 -9.36
CA GLY A 104 19.42 -13.94 -10.65
C GLY A 104 18.22 -13.03 -10.91
N CYS A 105 17.24 -12.95 -10.00
CA CYS A 105 16.06 -12.12 -10.16
C CYS A 105 16.15 -10.81 -9.36
N TYR A 106 15.28 -9.86 -9.70
CA TYR A 106 15.16 -8.56 -9.04
C TYR A 106 13.71 -8.31 -8.61
N ASP A 107 13.51 -7.74 -7.42
CA ASP A 107 12.17 -7.31 -6.99
C ASP A 107 11.81 -5.97 -7.66
N CYS A 108 10.72 -5.95 -8.42
CA CYS A 108 10.21 -4.75 -9.11
C CYS A 108 9.07 -4.06 -8.36
N GLY A 109 8.74 -4.49 -7.15
CA GLY A 109 7.65 -3.97 -6.33
C GLY A 109 6.27 -4.55 -6.68
N ASP A 110 6.11 -5.15 -7.87
CA ASP A 110 4.93 -5.90 -8.31
C ASP A 110 5.19 -7.40 -8.53
N GLY A 111 6.44 -7.83 -8.37
CA GLY A 111 6.87 -9.18 -8.68
C GLY A 111 8.39 -9.32 -8.79
N PHE A 112 8.84 -10.51 -9.20
CA PHE A 112 10.24 -10.80 -9.47
C PHE A 112 10.51 -10.78 -10.98
N TYR A 113 11.39 -9.91 -11.41
CA TYR A 113 11.93 -9.84 -12.77
C TYR A 113 13.10 -10.79 -12.94
N ASN A 114 13.07 -11.61 -13.99
CA ASN A 114 14.19 -12.42 -14.43
C ASN A 114 14.78 -11.84 -15.72
N PRO A 115 16.08 -11.42 -15.73
CA PRO A 115 16.72 -10.82 -16.89
C PRO A 115 16.99 -11.79 -18.05
N GLU A 116 17.10 -13.09 -17.78
CA GLU A 116 17.33 -14.11 -18.81
C GLU A 116 16.06 -14.36 -19.63
N THR A 117 14.91 -14.47 -18.95
CA THR A 117 13.62 -14.71 -19.61
C THR A 117 12.90 -13.43 -20.01
N ARG A 118 13.30 -12.28 -19.43
CA ARG A 118 12.64 -10.98 -19.55
C ARG A 118 11.17 -10.98 -19.10
N ILE A 119 10.87 -11.77 -18.07
CA ILE A 119 9.52 -11.94 -17.52
C ILE A 119 9.48 -11.44 -16.08
N VAL A 120 8.38 -10.79 -15.73
CA VAL A 120 8.01 -10.51 -14.35
C VAL A 120 6.93 -11.50 -13.92
N VAL A 121 7.19 -12.23 -12.83
CA VAL A 121 6.19 -13.05 -12.14
C VAL A 121 5.76 -12.37 -10.85
N ASP A 122 4.49 -12.50 -10.45
CA ASP A 122 4.03 -11.99 -9.16
C ASP A 122 4.75 -12.68 -7.98
N TYR A 123 4.52 -12.21 -6.76
CA TYR A 123 5.12 -12.81 -5.56
C TYR A 123 4.66 -14.25 -5.27
N LYS A 124 3.66 -14.77 -6.00
CA LYS A 124 3.20 -16.18 -5.98
C LYS A 124 3.75 -16.97 -7.18
N ARG A 125 4.71 -16.42 -7.92
CA ARG A 125 5.36 -17.00 -9.11
C ARG A 125 4.41 -17.22 -10.29
N LYS A 126 3.32 -16.47 -10.38
CA LYS A 126 2.43 -16.47 -11.55
C LYS A 126 2.88 -15.42 -12.55
N PHE A 127 2.77 -15.71 -13.84
CA PHE A 127 3.08 -14.75 -14.90
C PHE A 127 2.31 -13.44 -14.69
N LEU A 128 3.03 -12.31 -14.70
CA LEU A 128 2.46 -10.97 -14.56
C LEU A 128 2.52 -10.22 -15.89
N ARG A 129 3.72 -10.05 -16.45
CA ARG A 129 3.99 -9.31 -17.69
C ARG A 129 5.40 -9.59 -18.22
N ASN A 130 5.66 -9.19 -19.47
CA ASN A 130 7.04 -9.05 -19.98
C ASN A 130 7.66 -7.74 -19.47
N ALA A 131 8.98 -7.70 -19.43
CA ALA A 131 9.78 -6.53 -19.06
C ALA A 131 10.20 -5.70 -20.29
#